data_AF-A0A2E9JYI6-F1
#
_entry.id   AF-A0A2E9JYI6-F1
#
_cell.length_a   1.000
_cell.length_b   1.000
_cell.length_c   1.000
_cell.angle_alpha   90.00
_cell.angle_beta   90.00
_cell.angle_gamma   90.00
#
_symmetry.space_group_name_H-M   'P 1'
#
loop_
_entity.id
_entity.type
_entity.pdbx_description
1 polymer ?
#
loop_
_entity_poly.entity_id
_entity_poly.type
_entity_poly.pdbx_seq_one_letter_code
_entity_poly.pdbx_strand_id
1 'polypeptide(L)' 'MTVNKALLTLVTLLLGGCNGMQIEDFRQTQPEFILEDYFQGNTRAWGLFEDRFGNIQRQFVVDIN' A
#
# COMPACT_ATOMS: atom_id res chain seq x y z
N MET A 1 -16.36 35.77 17.53
CA MET A 1 -16.66 34.32 17.44
C MET A 1 -16.51 33.74 16.02
N THR A 2 -15.88 34.45 15.07
CA THR A 2 -15.72 34.03 13.67
C THR A 2 -14.42 33.26 13.39
N VAL A 3 -13.35 33.53 14.16
CA VAL A 3 -12.02 32.91 13.97
C VAL A 3 -12.02 31.39 14.15
N ASN A 4 -12.79 30.87 15.12
CA ASN A 4 -12.83 29.42 15.40
C ASN A 4 -13.53 28.60 14.29
N LYS A 5 -14.55 29.18 13.64
CA LYS A 5 -15.24 28.53 12.50
C LYS A 5 -14.37 28.55 11.25
N ALA A 6 -13.67 29.67 10.99
CA ALA A 6 -12.76 29.78 9.85
C ALA A 6 -11.59 28.78 9.92
N LEU A 7 -11.02 28.59 11.12
CA LEU A 7 -9.97 27.59 11.35
C LEU A 7 -10.48 26.16 11.12
N LEU A 8 -11.68 25.83 11.62
CA LEU A 8 -12.28 24.52 11.44
C LEU A 8 -12.55 24.20 9.96
N THR A 9 -13.04 25.17 9.19
CA THR A 9 -13.26 25.03 7.73
C THR A 9 -11.96 24.87 6.96
N LEU A 10 -10.88 25.55 7.38
CA LEU A 10 -9.57 25.40 6.74
C LEU A 10 -8.98 24.01 6.98
N VAL A 11 -9.14 23.46 8.19
CA VAL A 11 -8.68 22.11 8.54
C VAL A 11 -9.43 21.04 7.74
N THR A 12 -10.75 21.16 7.57
CA THR A 12 -11.51 20.19 6.77
C THR A 12 -11.16 20.26 5.27
N LEU A 13 -10.81 21.43 4.75
CA LEU A 13 -10.36 21.58 3.36
C LEU A 13 -8.99 20.92 3.11
N LEU A 14 -8.06 21.04 4.06
CA LEU A 14 -6.73 20.43 3.97
C LEU A 14 -6.77 18.89 4.08
N LEU A 15 -7.77 18.34 4.79
CA LEU A 15 -7.96 16.90 4.93
C LEU A 15 -8.65 16.23 3.72
N GLY A 16 -9.20 17.02 2.79
CA GLY A 16 -9.91 16.51 1.60
C GLY A 16 -9.02 15.83 0.54
N GLY A 17 -7.69 15.96 0.64
CA GLY A 17 -6.75 15.38 -0.33
C GLY A 17 -6.43 13.89 -0.16
N CYS A 18 -6.87 13.25 0.94
CA CYS A 18 -6.42 11.89 1.29
C CYS A 18 -7.17 10.73 0.59
N ASN A 19 -8.14 10.99 -0.30
CA ASN A 19 -9.07 9.94 -0.78
C ASN A 19 -9.14 9.77 -2.31
N GLY A 20 -8.19 10.32 -3.08
CA GLY A 20 -8.38 10.53 -4.52
C GLY A 20 -7.56 9.68 -5.49
N MET A 21 -6.79 8.69 -5.04
CA MET A 21 -5.99 7.90 -5.97
C MET A 21 -6.86 6.90 -6.72
N GLN A 22 -6.91 7.02 -8.05
CA GLN A 22 -7.61 6.10 -8.93
C GLN A 22 -6.60 5.31 -9.76
N ILE A 23 -6.95 4.07 -10.12
CA ILE A 23 -6.09 3.24 -10.98
C ILE A 23 -5.91 3.90 -12.35
N GLU A 24 -6.95 4.61 -12.81
CA GLU A 24 -6.98 5.42 -14.03
C GLU A 24 -5.82 6.42 -14.12
N ASP A 25 -5.38 6.97 -12.99
CA ASP A 25 -4.32 7.98 -12.91
C ASP A 25 -2.97 7.44 -13.43
N PHE A 26 -2.81 6.11 -13.47
CA PHE A 26 -1.60 5.43 -13.89
C PHE A 26 -1.67 4.84 -15.31
N ARG A 27 -2.79 4.98 -16.04
CA ARG A 27 -2.97 4.35 -17.37
C ARG A 27 -1.95 4.79 -18.42
N GLN A 28 -1.42 6.00 -18.30
CA GLN A 28 -0.44 6.55 -19.26
C GLN A 28 0.98 6.56 -18.70
N THR A 29 1.21 5.96 -17.54
CA THR A 29 2.53 5.85 -16.94
C THR A 29 3.39 4.91 -17.80
N GLN A 30 4.61 5.34 -18.10
CA GLN A 30 5.60 4.53 -18.80
C GLN A 30 6.86 4.37 -17.96
N PRO A 31 7.50 3.18 -17.97
CA PRO A 31 7.09 1.98 -18.72
C PRO A 31 5.79 1.34 -18.21
N GLU A 32 5.12 0.56 -19.06
CA GLU A 32 3.93 -0.21 -18.66
C GLU A 32 4.31 -1.17 -17.51
N PHE A 33 3.47 -1.23 -16.48
CA PHE A 33 3.70 -2.13 -15.36
C PHE A 33 3.23 -3.53 -15.73
N ILE A 34 4.19 -4.40 -16.06
CA ILE A 34 3.99 -5.83 -16.28
C ILE A 34 4.46 -6.56 -15.02
N LEU A 35 3.54 -7.23 -14.34
CA LEU A 35 3.80 -7.84 -13.03
C LEU A 35 4.89 -8.92 -13.13
N GLU A 36 4.83 -9.71 -14.18
CA GLU A 36 5.75 -10.81 -14.48
C GLU A 36 7.17 -10.30 -14.73
N ASP A 37 7.30 -9.15 -15.39
CA ASP A 37 8.58 -8.50 -15.65
C ASP A 37 9.18 -7.89 -14.38
N TYR A 38 8.32 -7.32 -13.53
CA TYR A 38 8.73 -6.76 -12.24
C TYR A 38 9.36 -7.80 -11.32
N PHE A 39 8.87 -9.05 -11.37
CA PHE A 39 9.39 -10.16 -10.56
C PHE A 39 10.45 -11.01 -11.28
N GLN A 40 11.01 -10.56 -12.41
CA GLN A 40 12.11 -11.28 -13.07
C GLN A 40 13.37 -11.32 -12.19
N GLY A 41 14.02 -12.48 -12.17
CA GLY A 41 15.26 -12.73 -11.44
C GLY A 41 15.03 -13.39 -10.07
N ASN A 42 16.05 -13.32 -9.22
CA ASN A 42 16.02 -13.99 -7.92
C ASN A 42 15.13 -13.20 -6.95
N THR A 43 13.98 -13.78 -6.62
CA THR A 43 13.06 -13.20 -5.65
C THR A 43 13.07 -14.01 -4.35
N ARG A 44 12.62 -13.38 -3.26
CA ARG A 44 12.55 -14.03 -1.95
C ARG A 44 11.17 -13.81 -1.35
N ALA A 45 10.61 -14.88 -0.80
CA ALA A 45 9.38 -14.83 -0.03
C ALA A 45 9.64 -15.20 1.43
N TRP A 46 8.92 -14.55 2.34
CA TRP A 46 8.93 -14.85 3.77
C TRP A 46 7.56 -15.36 4.17
N GLY A 47 7.53 -16.47 4.91
CA GLY A 47 6.31 -17.10 5.35
C GLY A 47 6.31 -17.37 6.85
N LEU A 48 5.11 -17.24 7.43
CA LEU A 48 4.82 -17.54 8.81
C LEU A 48 3.66 -18.55 8.85
N PHE A 49 3.82 -19.61 9.62
CA PHE A 49 2.73 -20.55 9.89
C PHE A 49 2.31 -20.41 11.34
N GLU A 50 1.06 -19.99 11.54
CA GLU A 50 0.43 -19.83 12.84
C GLU A 50 -0.60 -20.95 13.08
N ASP A 51 -0.79 -21.33 14.34
CA ASP A 51 -1.92 -22.17 14.73
C ASP A 51 -3.22 -21.34 14.84
N ARG A 52 -4.36 -22.02 15.08
CA ARG A 52 -5.67 -21.37 15.24
C ARG A 52 -5.79 -20.44 16.47
N PHE A 53 -4.79 -20.45 17.34
CA PHE A 53 -4.71 -19.61 18.54
C PHE A 53 -3.74 -18.44 18.34
N GLY A 54 -3.18 -18.28 17.14
CA GLY A 54 -2.23 -17.20 16.80
C GLY A 54 -0.81 -17.44 17.29
N ASN A 55 -0.47 -18.66 17.74
CA ASN A 55 0.92 -18.96 18.10
C ASN A 55 1.71 -19.28 16.83
N ILE A 56 2.88 -18.66 16.72
CA ILE A 56 3.83 -18.91 15.63
C ILE A 56 4.42 -20.32 15.80
N GLN A 57 4.18 -21.17 14.81
CA GLN A 57 4.68 -22.53 14.77
C GLN A 57 5.94 -22.64 13.91
N ARG A 58 6.00 -21.94 12.78
CA ARG A 58 7.16 -21.93 11.88
C ARG A 58 7.35 -20.60 11.17
N GLN A 59 8.62 -20.27 10.92
CA GLN A 59 9.04 -19.20 10.02
C GLN A 59 9.90 -19.81 8.92
N PHE A 60 9.71 -19.38 7.69
CA PHE A 60 10.49 -19.88 6.56
C PHE A 60 10.77 -18.78 5.55
N VAL A 61 11.88 -18.96 4.82
CA VAL A 61 12.31 -18.11 3.73
C VAL A 61 12.38 -18.99 2.49
N VAL A 62 11.81 -18.53 1.39
CA VAL A 62 11.85 -19.20 0.10
C VAL A 62 12.64 -18.34 -0.87
N ASP A 63 13.70 -18.88 -1.43
CA ASP A 63 14.36 -18.29 -2.59
C ASP A 63 13.67 -18.82 -3.85
N ILE A 64 13.20 -17.91 -4.71
CA ILE A 64 12.51 -18.18 -5.96
C ILE A 64 13.46 -17.78 -7.08
N ASN A 65 13.86 -18.77 -7.89
CA ASN A 65 14.74 -18.61 -9.04
C ASN A 65 13.93 -18.67 -10.34
#